data_AF-A0A7S2G2K4-F1
#
_entry.id   AF-A0A7S2G2K4-F1
#
_cell.length_a   1.000
_cell.length_b   1.000
_cell.length_c   1.000
_cell.angle_alpha   90.00
_cell.angle_beta   90.00
_cell.angle_gamma   90.00
#
_symmetry.space_group_name_H-M   'P 1'
#
loop_
_entity.id
_entity.type
_entity.pdbx_description
1 polymer ?
#
loop_
_entity_poly.entity_id
_entity_poly.type
_entity_poly.pdbx_seq_one_letter_code
_entity_poly.pdbx_strand_id
1 'polypeptide(L)'
;QAVLDKASLFRVEVRQKNRACLAEMVSWNALHTGFLLNASVNIVGLSIVNRGFSNALLIATYPGLFGTEGMIAIMLWGAAYLAAAPSLRPGREKQPYTYAVFCVEKVFYVATHVLWCARQPDGVLATLSGLWAQDPLTAFFYAAYGVNDFLGAVVFGSAMVKALGEQKAD
;
A
#
# COMPACT_ATOMS: atom_id res chain seq x y z
N GLN A 1 53.84 9.00 6.13
CA GLN A 1 52.62 9.76 6.46
C GLN A 1 51.66 9.91 5.29
N ALA A 2 52.02 10.62 4.20
CA ALA A 2 51.10 10.90 3.09
C ALA A 2 50.42 9.68 2.41
N VAL A 3 51.12 8.54 2.32
CA VAL A 3 50.54 7.29 1.76
C VAL A 3 49.48 6.68 2.68
N LEU A 4 49.70 6.76 4.01
CA LEU A 4 48.75 6.27 5.01
C LEU A 4 47.50 7.16 5.07
N ASP A 5 47.66 8.47 4.87
CA ASP A 5 46.55 9.42 4.78
C ASP A 5 45.70 9.24 3.51
N LYS A 6 46.33 8.93 2.37
CA LYS A 6 45.57 8.57 1.16
C LYS A 6 44.81 7.25 1.32
N ALA A 7 45.41 6.26 1.97
CA ALA A 7 44.76 4.98 2.23
C ALA A 7 43.61 5.09 3.26
N SER A 8 43.71 6.00 4.23
CA SER A 8 42.61 6.28 5.17
C SER A 8 41.46 7.00 4.48
N LEU A 9 41.73 8.04 3.67
CA LEU A 9 40.72 8.75 2.88
C LEU A 9 40.00 7.81 1.90
N PHE A 10 40.73 6.98 1.16
CA PHE A 10 40.13 6.00 0.26
C PHE A 10 39.22 5.01 0.99
N ARG A 11 39.62 4.52 2.17
CA ARG A 11 38.78 3.64 2.99
C ARG A 11 37.51 4.34 3.50
N VAL A 12 37.57 5.63 3.82
CA VAL A 12 36.39 6.42 4.23
C VAL A 12 35.43 6.58 3.05
N GLU A 13 35.94 6.92 1.87
CA GLU A 13 35.12 7.09 0.66
C GLU A 13 34.43 5.78 0.26
N VAL A 14 35.16 4.65 0.23
CA VAL A 14 34.59 3.33 -0.05
C VAL A 14 33.52 2.95 0.97
N ARG A 15 33.76 3.22 2.27
CA ARG A 15 32.75 2.96 3.32
C ARG A 15 31.51 3.82 3.15
N GLN A 16 31.66 5.09 2.77
CA GLN A 16 30.52 5.98 2.52
C GLN A 16 29.70 5.51 1.31
N LYS A 17 30.36 5.18 0.20
CA LYS A 17 29.70 4.62 -1.00
C LYS A 17 28.96 3.32 -0.69
N ASN A 18 29.57 2.40 0.05
CA ASN A 18 28.93 1.15 0.45
C ASN A 18 27.71 1.38 1.36
N ARG A 19 27.77 2.34 2.29
CA ARG A 19 26.63 2.69 3.15
C ARG A 19 25.48 3.30 2.36
N ALA A 20 25.77 4.17 1.40
CA ALA A 20 24.76 4.77 0.52
C ALA A 20 24.05 3.70 -0.32
N CYS A 21 24.83 2.82 -0.96
CA CYS A 21 24.31 1.68 -1.71
C CYS A 21 23.43 0.76 -0.85
N LEU A 22 23.88 0.41 0.37
CA LEU A 22 23.08 -0.39 1.30
C LEU A 22 21.78 0.30 1.71
N ALA A 23 21.82 1.60 2.04
CA ALA A 23 20.63 2.35 2.40
C ALA A 23 19.61 2.40 1.25
N GLU A 24 20.09 2.54 0.02
CA GLU A 24 19.27 2.53 -1.18
C GLU A 24 18.61 1.17 -1.41
N MET A 25 19.37 0.07 -1.31
CA MET A 25 18.84 -1.29 -1.41
C MET A 25 17.80 -1.58 -0.32
N VAL A 26 18.04 -1.14 0.92
CA VAL A 26 17.09 -1.27 2.02
C VAL A 26 15.79 -0.51 1.71
N SER A 27 15.89 0.71 1.14
CA SER A 27 14.71 1.49 0.77
C SER A 27 13.84 0.82 -0.29
N TRP A 28 14.46 0.25 -1.33
CA TRP A 28 13.74 -0.48 -2.39
C TRP A 28 13.10 -1.77 -1.88
N ASN A 29 13.77 -2.50 -0.99
CA ASN A 29 13.22 -3.69 -0.35
C ASN A 29 12.02 -3.37 0.55
N ALA A 30 12.05 -2.23 1.26
CA ALA A 30 10.91 -1.77 2.05
C ALA A 30 9.68 -1.50 1.17
N LEU A 31 9.86 -0.81 0.05
CA LEU A 31 8.78 -0.55 -0.92
C LEU A 31 8.25 -1.84 -1.55
N HIS A 32 9.14 -2.77 -1.93
CA HIS A 32 8.75 -4.09 -2.44
C HIS A 32 7.88 -4.85 -1.43
N THR A 33 8.28 -4.90 -0.16
CA THR A 33 7.47 -5.50 0.91
C THR A 33 6.14 -4.78 1.08
N GLY A 34 6.12 -3.44 0.98
CA GLY A 34 4.89 -2.65 1.02
C GLY A 34 3.90 -3.03 -0.08
N PHE A 35 4.37 -3.25 -1.31
CA PHE A 35 3.52 -3.73 -2.41
C PHE A 35 2.95 -5.12 -2.13
N LEU A 36 3.78 -6.05 -1.63
CA LEU A 36 3.33 -7.40 -1.29
C LEU A 36 2.30 -7.41 -0.15
N LEU A 37 2.48 -6.55 0.86
CA LEU A 37 1.53 -6.41 1.96
C LEU A 37 0.19 -5.86 1.45
N ASN A 38 0.20 -4.80 0.65
CA ASN A 38 -1.02 -4.24 0.06
C ASN A 38 -1.73 -5.25 -0.85
N ALA A 39 -0.98 -6.00 -1.66
CA ALA A 39 -1.53 -7.11 -2.46
C ALA A 39 -2.21 -8.17 -1.57
N SER A 40 -1.54 -8.58 -0.50
CA SER A 40 -2.04 -9.59 0.43
C SER A 40 -3.30 -9.13 1.17
N VAL A 41 -3.37 -7.87 1.59
CA VAL A 41 -4.57 -7.31 2.24
C VAL A 41 -5.76 -7.31 1.27
N ASN A 42 -5.56 -6.85 0.03
CA ASN A 42 -6.62 -6.81 -0.97
C ASN A 42 -7.14 -8.20 -1.38
N ILE A 43 -6.27 -9.21 -1.43
CA ILE A 43 -6.66 -10.58 -1.84
C ILE A 43 -7.07 -11.40 -0.62
N VAL A 44 -6.13 -11.66 0.28
CA VAL A 44 -6.31 -12.57 1.42
C VAL A 44 -7.12 -11.90 2.52
N GLY A 45 -6.76 -10.66 2.89
CA GLY A 45 -7.47 -9.92 3.93
C GLY A 45 -8.95 -9.74 3.61
N LEU A 46 -9.25 -9.26 2.40
CA LEU A 46 -10.64 -9.13 1.94
C LEU A 46 -11.37 -10.48 1.90
N SER A 47 -10.72 -11.55 1.42
CA SER A 47 -11.33 -12.89 1.38
C SER A 47 -11.74 -13.40 2.76
N ILE A 48 -10.92 -13.13 3.79
CA ILE A 48 -11.21 -13.49 5.18
C ILE A 48 -12.42 -12.70 5.70
N VAL A 49 -12.42 -11.37 5.53
CA VAL A 49 -13.51 -10.51 6.00
C VAL A 49 -14.82 -10.83 5.29
N ASN A 50 -14.77 -11.05 3.98
CA ASN A 50 -15.93 -11.34 3.15
C ASN A 50 -16.37 -12.82 3.24
N ARG A 51 -15.65 -13.67 3.97
CA ARG A 51 -15.94 -15.11 4.13
C ARG A 51 -16.16 -15.80 2.77
N GLY A 52 -15.33 -15.45 1.78
CA GLY A 52 -15.48 -15.93 0.41
C GLY A 52 -16.81 -15.55 -0.25
N PHE A 53 -17.18 -14.25 -0.23
CA PHE A 53 -18.40 -13.71 -0.86
C PHE A 53 -19.72 -14.07 -0.17
N SER A 54 -19.66 -14.57 1.07
CA SER A 54 -20.85 -14.96 1.84
C SER A 54 -21.21 -14.00 2.98
N ASN A 55 -20.40 -12.97 3.24
CA ASN A 55 -20.67 -12.00 4.31
C ASN A 55 -21.74 -10.97 3.89
N ALA A 56 -23.01 -11.33 4.12
CA ALA A 56 -24.15 -10.47 3.81
C ALA A 56 -24.13 -9.12 4.54
N LEU A 57 -23.59 -9.06 5.77
CA LEU A 57 -23.51 -7.82 6.53
C LEU A 57 -22.51 -6.83 5.91
N LEU A 58 -21.35 -7.32 5.47
CA LEU A 58 -20.35 -6.52 4.74
C LEU A 58 -20.98 -5.88 3.51
N ILE A 59 -21.67 -6.70 2.69
CA ILE A 59 -22.31 -6.27 1.45
C ILE A 59 -23.44 -5.27 1.73
N ALA A 60 -24.34 -5.58 2.67
CA ALA A 60 -25.48 -4.73 2.99
C ALA A 60 -25.07 -3.36 3.56
N THR A 61 -23.96 -3.29 4.29
CA THR A 61 -23.47 -2.05 4.92
C THR A 61 -22.97 -1.03 3.88
N TYR A 62 -22.37 -1.48 2.77
CA TYR A 62 -21.96 -0.59 1.69
C TYR A 62 -21.93 -1.29 0.33
N PRO A 63 -23.10 -1.56 -0.28
CA PRO A 63 -23.21 -2.42 -1.46
C PRO A 63 -22.54 -1.84 -2.71
N GLY A 64 -22.42 -0.51 -2.79
CA GLY A 64 -21.75 0.14 -3.93
C GLY A 64 -20.24 -0.14 -4.00
N LEU A 65 -19.59 -0.43 -2.87
CA LEU A 65 -18.15 -0.69 -2.81
C LEU A 65 -17.84 -2.17 -2.54
N PHE A 66 -18.59 -2.79 -1.63
CA PHE A 66 -18.40 -4.18 -1.24
C PHE A 66 -19.47 -5.11 -1.80
N GLY A 67 -20.10 -4.73 -2.92
CA GLY A 67 -20.81 -5.69 -3.79
C GLY A 67 -19.83 -6.64 -4.50
N THR A 68 -20.36 -7.66 -5.15
CA THR A 68 -19.55 -8.71 -5.82
C THR A 68 -18.53 -8.12 -6.78
N GLU A 69 -18.96 -7.20 -7.64
CA GLU A 69 -18.14 -6.54 -8.66
C GLU A 69 -17.05 -5.68 -8.02
N GLY A 70 -17.39 -4.92 -6.98
CA GLY A 70 -16.43 -4.09 -6.25
C GLY A 70 -15.37 -4.92 -5.54
N MET A 71 -15.76 -6.02 -4.91
CA MET A 71 -14.82 -6.94 -4.26
C MET A 71 -13.90 -7.64 -5.26
N ILE A 72 -14.44 -8.09 -6.40
CA ILE A 72 -13.62 -8.63 -7.50
C ILE A 72 -12.61 -7.57 -7.96
N ALA A 73 -13.04 -6.32 -8.15
CA ALA A 73 -12.15 -5.23 -8.54
C ALA A 73 -11.03 -5.00 -7.51
N ILE A 74 -11.34 -4.98 -6.20
CA ILE A 74 -10.34 -4.83 -5.13
C ILE A 74 -9.30 -5.97 -5.19
N MET A 75 -9.75 -7.22 -5.41
CA MET A 75 -8.85 -8.36 -5.56
C MET A 75 -7.97 -8.24 -6.82
N LEU A 76 -8.53 -7.77 -7.95
CA LEU A 76 -7.77 -7.52 -9.17
C LEU A 76 -6.71 -6.43 -8.98
N TRP A 77 -7.02 -5.36 -8.23
CA TRP A 77 -6.02 -4.37 -7.82
C TRP A 77 -4.91 -4.99 -6.98
N GLY A 78 -5.26 -5.88 -6.04
CA GLY A 78 -4.28 -6.65 -5.27
C GLY A 78 -3.35 -7.48 -6.18
N ALA A 79 -3.92 -8.13 -7.20
CA ALA A 79 -3.15 -8.88 -8.19
C ALA A 79 -2.24 -7.97 -9.03
N ALA A 80 -2.70 -6.77 -9.39
CA ALA A 80 -1.89 -5.79 -10.10
C ALA A 80 -0.68 -5.32 -9.26
N TYR A 81 -0.87 -5.11 -7.96
CA TYR A 81 0.24 -4.77 -7.03
C TYR A 81 1.26 -5.90 -6.96
N LEU A 82 0.78 -7.15 -6.87
CA LEU A 82 1.64 -8.34 -6.85
C LEU A 82 2.42 -8.49 -8.15
N ALA A 83 1.78 -8.26 -9.30
CA ALA A 83 2.42 -8.32 -10.61
C ALA A 83 3.47 -7.23 -10.81
N ALA A 84 3.26 -6.04 -10.24
CA ALA A 84 4.20 -4.93 -10.30
C ALA A 84 5.35 -5.06 -9.30
N ALA A 85 5.16 -5.72 -8.16
CA ALA A 85 6.15 -5.80 -7.08
C ALA A 85 7.58 -6.18 -7.52
N PRO A 86 7.80 -7.13 -8.45
CA PRO A 86 9.15 -7.46 -8.93
C PRO A 86 9.95 -6.30 -9.52
N SER A 87 9.29 -5.27 -10.08
CA SER A 87 9.94 -4.08 -10.65
C SER A 87 10.66 -3.23 -9.60
N LEU A 88 10.30 -3.35 -8.31
CA LEU A 88 10.93 -2.64 -7.20
C LEU A 88 12.26 -3.25 -6.78
N ARG A 89 12.61 -4.45 -7.24
CA ARG A 89 13.89 -5.08 -6.89
C ARG A 89 15.06 -4.27 -7.48
N PRO A 90 16.24 -4.27 -6.82
CA PRO A 90 17.44 -3.63 -7.35
C PRO A 90 17.79 -4.15 -8.75
N GLY A 91 18.22 -3.25 -9.64
CA GLY A 91 18.61 -3.59 -11.03
C GLY A 91 17.45 -3.92 -11.98
N ARG A 92 16.20 -3.76 -11.55
CA ARG A 92 15.02 -3.87 -12.42
C ARG A 92 14.57 -2.51 -12.94
N GLU A 93 13.97 -2.49 -14.12
CA GLU A 93 13.31 -1.30 -14.66
C GLU A 93 12.16 -0.85 -13.76
N LYS A 94 12.14 0.43 -13.41
CA LYS A 94 11.15 1.04 -12.52
C LYS A 94 9.98 1.58 -13.34
N GLN A 95 8.76 1.41 -12.84
CA GLN A 95 7.53 1.80 -13.54
C GLN A 95 6.77 2.92 -12.79
N PRO A 96 7.30 4.16 -12.77
CA PRO A 96 6.75 5.23 -11.94
C PRO A 96 5.27 5.53 -12.22
N TYR A 97 4.85 5.48 -13.48
CA TYR A 97 3.45 5.74 -13.86
C TYR A 97 2.50 4.64 -13.39
N THR A 98 2.94 3.38 -13.40
CA THR A 98 2.17 2.28 -12.81
C THR A 98 1.99 2.49 -11.30
N TYR A 99 3.04 2.90 -10.59
CA TYR A 99 2.95 3.21 -9.16
C TYR A 99 2.04 4.43 -8.89
N ALA A 100 2.04 5.41 -9.79
CA ALA A 100 1.15 6.57 -9.72
C ALA A 100 -0.33 6.16 -9.81
N VAL A 101 -0.68 5.26 -10.74
CA VAL A 101 -2.04 4.73 -10.88
C VAL A 101 -2.49 4.05 -9.59
N PHE A 102 -1.62 3.24 -8.96
CA PHE A 102 -1.94 2.60 -7.68
C PHE A 102 -2.11 3.61 -6.54
N CYS A 103 -1.31 4.67 -6.51
CA CYS A 103 -1.46 5.74 -5.55
C CYS A 103 -2.82 6.45 -5.70
N VAL A 104 -3.21 6.78 -6.93
CA VAL A 104 -4.50 7.43 -7.23
C VAL A 104 -5.67 6.52 -6.86
N GLU A 105 -5.59 5.23 -7.16
CA GLU A 105 -6.57 4.24 -6.72
C GLU A 105 -6.73 4.27 -5.19
N LYS A 106 -5.62 4.27 -4.44
CA LYS A 106 -5.68 4.25 -2.99
C LYS A 106 -6.26 5.53 -2.41
N VAL A 107 -5.91 6.68 -2.96
CA VAL A 107 -6.51 7.96 -2.60
C VAL A 107 -8.02 7.98 -2.88
N PHE A 108 -8.46 7.37 -3.98
CA PHE A 108 -9.88 7.23 -4.29
C PHE A 108 -10.62 6.39 -3.24
N TYR A 109 -10.05 5.26 -2.80
CA TYR A 109 -10.66 4.44 -1.74
C TYR A 109 -10.67 5.16 -0.38
N VAL A 110 -9.61 5.90 -0.03
CA VAL A 110 -9.59 6.76 1.17
C VAL A 110 -10.71 7.79 1.13
N ALA A 111 -10.85 8.51 0.02
CA ALA A 111 -11.91 9.51 -0.15
C ALA A 111 -13.30 8.86 -0.06
N THR A 112 -13.46 7.67 -0.64
CA THR A 112 -14.71 6.90 -0.57
C THR A 112 -15.03 6.50 0.86
N HIS A 113 -14.05 6.08 1.66
CA HIS A 113 -14.23 5.78 3.09
C HIS A 113 -14.64 6.99 3.89
N VAL A 114 -13.93 8.11 3.72
CA VAL A 114 -14.25 9.37 4.42
C VAL A 114 -15.66 9.83 4.09
N LEU A 115 -16.06 9.75 2.81
CA LEU A 115 -17.41 10.09 2.38
C LEU A 115 -18.45 9.12 2.95
N TRP A 116 -18.16 7.82 3.01
CA TRP A 116 -19.03 6.84 3.66
C TRP A 116 -19.21 7.15 5.15
N CYS A 117 -18.13 7.45 5.88
CA CYS A 117 -18.17 7.85 7.29
C CYS A 117 -19.02 9.11 7.50
N ALA A 118 -18.88 10.12 6.63
CA ALA A 118 -19.60 11.39 6.74
C ALA A 118 -21.09 11.27 6.38
N ARG A 119 -21.49 10.23 5.65
CA ARG A 119 -22.87 10.03 5.18
C ARG A 119 -23.68 9.06 6.03
N GLN A 120 -23.12 8.56 7.13
CA GLN A 120 -23.87 7.70 8.05
C GLN A 120 -24.98 8.51 8.74
N PRO A 121 -26.26 8.07 8.65
CA PRO A 121 -27.41 8.82 9.17
C PRO A 121 -27.30 9.20 10.65
N ASP A 122 -26.84 8.27 11.48
CA ASP A 122 -26.69 8.44 12.94
C ASP A 122 -25.24 8.74 13.35
N GLY A 123 -24.38 9.02 12.36
CA GLY A 123 -22.95 9.18 12.54
C GLY A 123 -22.17 7.87 12.59
N VAL A 124 -20.90 7.92 12.16
CA VAL A 124 -20.07 6.73 12.00
C VAL A 124 -19.86 5.93 13.29
N LEU A 125 -19.80 6.59 14.45
CA LEU A 125 -19.59 5.91 15.73
C LEU A 125 -20.77 5.02 16.13
N ALA A 126 -22.01 5.50 15.89
CA ALA A 126 -23.22 4.72 16.14
C ALA A 126 -23.30 3.52 15.17
N THR A 127 -23.03 3.75 13.87
CA THR A 127 -22.97 2.67 12.87
C THR A 127 -21.93 1.62 13.24
N LEU A 128 -20.70 2.02 13.58
CA LEU A 128 -19.64 1.08 13.97
C LEU A 128 -20.02 0.33 15.26
N SER A 129 -20.61 0.97 16.25
CA SER A 129 -21.07 0.29 17.47
C SER A 129 -22.11 -0.79 17.17
N GLY A 130 -23.06 -0.52 16.26
CA GLY A 130 -24.03 -1.51 15.79
C GLY A 130 -23.38 -2.68 15.05
N LEU A 131 -22.34 -2.40 14.24
CA LEU A 131 -21.57 -3.46 13.57
C LEU A 131 -20.77 -4.29 14.58
N TRP A 132 -20.16 -3.68 15.61
CA TRP A 132 -19.41 -4.40 16.64
C TRP A 132 -20.27 -5.41 17.40
N ALA A 133 -21.54 -5.07 17.62
CA ALA A 133 -22.49 -5.97 18.27
C ALA A 133 -22.89 -7.17 17.39
N GLN A 134 -22.85 -7.02 16.06
CA GLN A 134 -23.28 -8.05 15.10
C GLN A 134 -22.12 -8.90 14.58
N ASP A 135 -21.06 -8.25 14.10
CA ASP A 135 -19.86 -8.88 13.59
C ASP A 135 -18.62 -8.00 13.82
N PRO A 136 -17.84 -8.29 14.88
CA PRO A 136 -16.60 -7.58 15.20
C PRO A 136 -15.60 -7.49 14.05
N LEU A 137 -15.51 -8.51 13.19
CA LEU A 137 -14.56 -8.51 12.08
C LEU A 137 -14.98 -7.52 10.99
N THR A 138 -16.28 -7.48 10.67
CA THR A 138 -16.84 -6.50 9.73
C THR A 138 -16.72 -5.08 10.30
N ALA A 139 -16.98 -4.89 11.58
CA ALA A 139 -16.83 -3.60 12.26
C ALA A 139 -15.37 -3.10 12.21
N PHE A 140 -14.40 -3.97 12.54
CA PHE A 140 -12.98 -3.66 12.45
C PHE A 140 -12.59 -3.27 11.02
N PHE A 141 -13.05 -4.03 10.03
CA PHE A 141 -12.77 -3.73 8.64
C PHE A 141 -13.29 -2.33 8.24
N TYR A 142 -14.56 -2.02 8.52
CA TYR A 142 -15.13 -0.69 8.24
C TYR A 142 -14.45 0.45 9.00
N ALA A 143 -13.90 0.18 10.19
CA ALA A 143 -13.15 1.18 10.95
C ALA A 143 -11.75 1.42 10.36
N ALA A 144 -11.10 0.39 9.82
CA ALA A 144 -9.67 0.42 9.50
C ALA A 144 -9.35 0.55 8.00
N TYR A 145 -10.26 0.19 7.08
CA TYR A 145 -9.87 0.05 5.67
C TYR A 145 -9.38 1.35 5.03
N GLY A 146 -9.97 2.51 5.34
CA GLY A 146 -9.47 3.78 4.80
C GLY A 146 -8.08 4.15 5.33
N VAL A 147 -7.73 3.79 6.58
CA VAL A 147 -6.37 3.97 7.08
C VAL A 147 -5.41 3.03 6.37
N ASN A 148 -5.80 1.78 6.15
CA ASN A 148 -5.03 0.84 5.35
C ASN A 148 -4.78 1.38 3.92
N ASP A 149 -5.81 1.90 3.26
CA ASP A 149 -5.67 2.44 1.92
C ASP A 149 -4.79 3.69 1.89
N PHE A 150 -4.86 4.54 2.92
CA PHE A 150 -3.96 5.68 3.04
C PHE A 150 -2.49 5.26 3.15
N LEU A 151 -2.19 4.23 3.95
CA LEU A 151 -0.84 3.66 4.03
C LEU A 151 -0.39 3.09 2.68
N GLY A 152 -1.30 2.45 1.95
CA GLY A 152 -1.07 2.01 0.56
C GLY A 152 -0.71 3.17 -0.36
N ALA A 153 -1.47 4.27 -0.33
CA ALA A 153 -1.20 5.47 -1.11
C ALA A 153 0.20 6.03 -0.82
N VAL A 154 0.60 6.10 0.45
CA VAL A 154 1.94 6.55 0.85
C VAL A 154 3.03 5.63 0.28
N VAL A 155 2.85 4.31 0.33
CA VAL A 155 3.80 3.35 -0.24
C VAL A 155 3.95 3.54 -1.75
N PHE A 156 2.83 3.59 -2.48
CA PHE A 156 2.83 3.72 -3.94
C PHE A 156 3.36 5.09 -4.40
N GLY A 157 2.95 6.17 -3.72
CA GLY A 157 3.47 7.52 -3.96
C GLY A 157 4.97 7.63 -3.69
N SER A 158 5.46 7.02 -2.62
CA SER A 158 6.90 6.99 -2.32
C SER A 158 7.69 6.24 -3.40
N ALA A 159 7.17 5.11 -3.88
CA ALA A 159 7.78 4.36 -4.97
C ALA A 159 7.81 5.17 -6.28
N MET A 160 6.72 5.88 -6.60
CA MET A 160 6.64 6.77 -7.76
C MET A 160 7.70 7.88 -7.69
N VAL A 161 7.73 8.63 -6.58
CA VAL A 161 8.67 9.76 -6.41
C VAL A 161 10.10 9.29 -6.52
N LYS A 162 10.44 8.16 -5.87
CA LYS A 162 11.79 7.60 -5.92
C LYS A 162 12.17 7.16 -7.34
N ALA A 163 11.28 6.45 -8.04
CA ALA A 163 11.53 6.00 -9.42
C ALA A 163 11.72 7.16 -10.40
N LEU A 164 10.94 8.24 -10.28
CA LEU A 164 11.11 9.46 -11.08
C LEU A 164 12.42 10.19 -10.77
N GLY A 165 12.89 10.13 -9.51
CA GLY A 165 14.17 10.70 -9.10
C GLY A 165 15.35 10.01 -9.78
N GLU A 166 15.31 8.68 -9.89
CA GLU A 166 16.36 7.89 -10.57
C GLU A 166 16.36 8.14 -12.08
N GLN A 167 15.19 8.19 -12.72
CA GLN A 167 15.09 8.44 -14.18
C GLN A 167 15.59 9.83 -14.62
N LYS A 168 15.59 10.82 -13.73
CA LYS A 168 16.14 12.16 -14.03
C LYS A 168 17.65 12.25 -13.85
N ALA A 169 18.25 11.28 -13.19
CA ALA A 169 19.69 11.24 -12.93
C ALA A 169 20.48 10.54 -14.05
N ASP A 170 19.80 9.72 -14.86
CA ASP A 170 20.30 9.10 -16.08
C ASP A 170 20.22 10.06 -17.29
#